data_AF-A0A4S0JWL2-F1
#
_entry.id   AF-A0A4S0JWL2-F1
#
_cell.length_a   1.000
_cell.length_b   1.000
_cell.length_c   1.000
_cell.angle_alpha   90.00
_cell.angle_beta   90.00
_cell.angle_gamma   90.00
#
_symmetry.space_group_name_H-M   'P 1'
#
loop_
_entity.id
_entity.type
_entity.pdbx_description
1 polymer ?
#
loop_
_entity_poly.entity_id
_entity_poly.type
_entity_poly.pdbx_seq_one_letter_code
_entity_poly.pdbx_strand_id
1 'polypeptide(L)'
;MAFANFIDRAATAASQVLADFHLGDFKAALEKQVVAVAFDHQAASCAEGQATLDLAVRLLARLYPVLAILPLDSAASSQAQALERLAKSINPKVGIRRSGKSATVCVVAGVTRPSLRCPIFFVGSDGWAAKLSRTDPVGSGPSLLPFGAGAASCFGAANVFRTIFAAQLTGAELDETIDLSLCSYDKTKAGEAGPIDFPVDLGETHLVGLGAIGHGSLWALARQPDLKGRLHVIDHEAIELSNLQRYALAGQAEIGMSKAVLAATALRSTGLEVEAHPLTWAEYVARRGNWVLDQVGVALDTAADRLAVQGALPRWIANAWMQEHDLGISRHGFDDGQACLCCMYLPSGKSKDEHQLIAEELGIPEAHEQVKTLLQTNAGVPNDFVVRVATAMAVPFEPLAPFVGQPLRSFYQQAICGGLVFQLSEGSRRVRTVVPMAFQSVLAGIMLAADLVKHSAGFPMSPTTSTRVNLLRPLGSHLHDPKAKDSSGRCICSDDDFIAAYRRKYGAR
;
A
#
# COMPACT_ATOMS: atom_id res chain seq x y z
N MET A 1 -16.64 -6.12 -22.12
CA MET A 1 -15.22 -6.56 -22.07
C MET A 1 -14.98 -7.34 -20.79
N ALA A 2 -13.83 -7.97 -20.59
CA ALA A 2 -13.59 -8.82 -19.42
C ALA A 2 -12.76 -8.06 -18.36
N PHE A 3 -13.39 -7.71 -17.24
CA PHE A 3 -12.71 -7.11 -16.09
C PHE A 3 -11.86 -8.15 -15.33
N ALA A 4 -10.94 -7.66 -14.50
CA ALA A 4 -10.24 -8.50 -13.54
C ALA A 4 -11.23 -9.31 -12.69
N ASN A 5 -10.87 -10.55 -12.35
CA ASN A 5 -11.69 -11.42 -11.47
C ASN A 5 -11.77 -10.94 -10.01
N PHE A 6 -11.11 -9.83 -9.68
CA PHE A 6 -11.17 -9.12 -8.40
C PHE A 6 -11.66 -7.66 -8.57
N ILE A 7 -12.28 -7.32 -9.71
CA ILE A 7 -12.70 -5.93 -10.02
C ILE A 7 -13.62 -5.35 -8.96
N ASP A 8 -14.50 -6.15 -8.38
CA ASP A 8 -15.48 -5.66 -7.42
C ASP A 8 -14.80 -5.13 -6.16
N ARG A 9 -13.64 -5.69 -5.82
CA ARG A 9 -12.83 -5.19 -4.71
C ARG A 9 -12.12 -3.88 -5.05
N ALA A 10 -11.71 -3.70 -6.31
CA ALA A 10 -11.22 -2.40 -6.79
C ALA A 10 -12.37 -1.36 -6.85
N ALA A 11 -13.59 -1.79 -7.16
CA ALA A 11 -14.78 -0.95 -7.13
C ALA A 11 -15.13 -0.51 -5.70
N THR A 12 -14.99 -1.38 -4.70
CA THR A 12 -15.12 -0.98 -3.28
C THR A 12 -14.12 0.13 -2.94
N ALA A 13 -12.85 -0.01 -3.33
CA ALA A 13 -11.84 1.03 -3.12
C ALA A 13 -12.21 2.35 -3.80
N ALA A 14 -12.62 2.27 -5.07
CA ALA A 14 -13.06 3.45 -5.82
C ALA A 14 -14.29 4.12 -5.19
N SER A 15 -15.26 3.37 -4.66
CA SER A 15 -16.48 3.91 -4.05
C SER A 15 -16.26 4.79 -2.82
N GLN A 16 -15.08 4.69 -2.20
CA GLN A 16 -14.71 5.51 -1.04
C GLN A 16 -14.12 6.86 -1.43
N VAL A 17 -13.54 6.94 -2.63
CA VAL A 17 -12.88 8.16 -3.10
C VAL A 17 -13.68 8.91 -4.16
N LEU A 18 -14.62 8.22 -4.83
CA LEU A 18 -15.47 8.78 -5.88
C LEU A 18 -16.82 9.23 -5.32
N ALA A 19 -17.18 10.49 -5.59
CA ALA A 19 -18.52 11.02 -5.36
C ALA A 19 -19.54 10.36 -6.30
N ASP A 20 -20.79 10.24 -5.84
CA ASP A 20 -21.92 9.69 -6.61
C ASP A 20 -21.64 8.34 -7.29
N PHE A 21 -20.93 7.46 -6.57
CA PHE A 21 -20.48 6.18 -7.10
C PHE A 21 -21.65 5.24 -7.42
N HIS A 22 -21.69 4.77 -8.66
CA HIS A 22 -22.53 3.66 -9.13
C HIS A 22 -21.68 2.59 -9.82
N LEU A 23 -21.86 1.32 -9.46
CA LEU A 23 -21.00 0.22 -9.93
C LEU A 23 -21.06 0.04 -11.46
N GLY A 24 -22.25 0.16 -12.06
CA GLY A 24 -22.45 0.06 -13.50
C GLY A 24 -21.71 1.16 -14.26
N ASP A 25 -21.85 2.41 -13.82
CA ASP A 25 -21.21 3.57 -14.44
C ASP A 25 -19.68 3.52 -14.29
N PHE A 26 -19.19 3.10 -13.12
CA PHE A 26 -17.76 2.88 -12.89
C PHE A 26 -17.18 1.85 -13.87
N LYS A 27 -17.85 0.69 -14.02
CA LYS A 27 -17.44 -0.35 -14.98
C LYS A 27 -17.49 0.20 -16.41
N ALA A 28 -18.58 0.87 -16.80
CA ALA A 28 -18.72 1.46 -18.13
C ALA A 28 -17.66 2.55 -18.42
N ALA A 29 -17.28 3.34 -17.40
CA ALA A 29 -16.22 4.34 -17.51
C ALA A 29 -14.86 3.69 -17.78
N LEU A 30 -14.54 2.59 -17.08
CA LEU A 30 -13.31 1.82 -17.28
C LEU A 30 -13.25 1.12 -18.65
N GLU A 31 -14.36 0.58 -19.16
CA GLU A 31 -14.40 -0.10 -20.47
C GLU A 31 -14.08 0.84 -21.64
N LYS A 32 -14.36 2.14 -21.49
CA LYS A 32 -14.03 3.15 -22.49
C LYS A 32 -12.54 3.47 -22.54
N GLN A 33 -11.75 3.02 -21.56
CA GLN A 33 -10.35 3.41 -21.43
C GLN A 33 -9.41 2.42 -22.09
N VAL A 34 -8.41 2.96 -22.78
CA VAL A 34 -7.21 2.23 -23.16
C VAL A 34 -6.04 3.02 -22.60
N VAL A 35 -5.50 2.54 -21.47
CA VAL A 35 -4.37 3.21 -20.82
C VAL A 35 -3.09 2.73 -21.49
N ALA A 36 -2.34 3.67 -22.07
CA ALA A 36 -1.07 3.36 -22.71
C ALA A 36 0.10 3.46 -21.73
N VAL A 37 1.04 2.52 -21.85
CA VAL A 37 2.38 2.58 -21.26
C VAL A 37 3.35 2.58 -22.42
N ALA A 38 3.95 3.73 -22.69
CA ALA A 38 4.90 3.92 -23.77
C ALA A 38 6.32 4.09 -23.22
N PHE A 39 7.32 3.56 -23.91
CA PHE A 39 8.70 3.62 -23.45
C PHE A 39 9.71 3.40 -24.56
N ASP A 40 10.86 4.02 -24.41
CA ASP A 40 12.00 3.88 -25.33
C ASP A 40 13.09 2.97 -24.75
N HIS A 41 14.19 2.84 -25.48
CA HIS A 41 15.35 2.07 -25.08
C HIS A 41 15.96 2.57 -23.78
N GLN A 42 15.99 3.88 -23.53
CA GLN A 42 16.58 4.48 -22.33
C GLN A 42 15.90 3.94 -21.07
N ALA A 43 14.57 3.93 -21.04
CA ALA A 43 13.82 3.35 -19.94
C ALA A 43 13.90 1.81 -19.92
N ALA A 44 13.96 1.16 -21.08
CA ALA A 44 14.03 -0.30 -21.16
C ALA A 44 15.39 -0.88 -20.74
N SER A 45 16.49 -0.10 -20.79
CA SER A 45 17.85 -0.59 -20.55
C SER A 45 18.44 -0.23 -19.19
N CYS A 46 17.89 0.77 -18.48
CA CYS A 46 18.37 1.15 -17.14
C CYS A 46 17.50 0.54 -16.02
N ALA A 47 18.08 0.34 -14.84
CA ALA A 47 17.39 -0.29 -13.71
C ALA A 47 16.20 0.54 -13.21
N GLU A 48 16.38 1.86 -13.08
CA GLU A 48 15.31 2.79 -12.71
C GLU A 48 14.14 2.80 -13.70
N GLY A 49 14.42 2.83 -15.00
CA GLY A 49 13.40 2.77 -16.04
C GLY A 49 12.65 1.45 -16.05
N GLN A 50 13.36 0.33 -15.90
CA GLN A 50 12.75 -1.00 -15.78
C GLN A 50 11.88 -1.13 -14.52
N ALA A 51 12.32 -0.59 -13.39
CA ALA A 51 11.54 -0.54 -12.15
C ALA A 51 10.27 0.31 -12.32
N THR A 52 10.39 1.45 -13.00
CA THR A 52 9.25 2.31 -13.34
C THR A 52 8.23 1.56 -14.19
N LEU A 53 8.69 0.86 -15.23
CA LEU A 53 7.82 0.09 -16.13
C LEU A 53 7.15 -1.09 -15.44
N ASP A 54 7.90 -1.88 -14.66
CA ASP A 54 7.37 -3.00 -13.89
C ASP A 54 6.25 -2.54 -12.95
N LEU A 55 6.48 -1.47 -12.18
CA LEU A 55 5.49 -1.03 -11.21
C LEU A 55 4.31 -0.31 -11.86
N ALA A 56 4.52 0.52 -12.87
CA ALA A 56 3.42 1.14 -13.62
C ALA A 56 2.48 0.08 -14.19
N VAL A 57 3.01 -0.99 -14.80
CA VAL A 57 2.18 -2.10 -15.31
C VAL A 57 1.47 -2.84 -14.18
N ARG A 58 2.14 -3.11 -13.05
CA ARG A 58 1.50 -3.74 -11.88
C ARG A 58 0.33 -2.94 -11.35
N LEU A 59 0.44 -1.62 -11.33
CA LEU A 59 -0.62 -0.72 -10.84
C LEU A 59 -1.77 -0.65 -11.85
N LEU A 60 -1.46 -0.41 -13.13
CA LEU A 60 -2.48 -0.18 -14.16
C LEU A 60 -3.27 -1.45 -14.50
N ALA A 61 -2.63 -2.62 -14.56
CA ALA A 61 -3.28 -3.88 -14.92
C ALA A 61 -4.33 -4.36 -13.89
N ARG A 62 -4.27 -3.86 -12.65
CA ARG A 62 -5.22 -4.19 -11.57
C ARG A 62 -6.56 -3.48 -11.70
N LEU A 63 -6.59 -2.32 -12.37
CA LEU A 63 -7.78 -1.50 -12.47
C LEU A 63 -8.32 -1.42 -13.90
N TYR A 64 -7.43 -1.22 -14.88
CA TYR A 64 -7.85 -0.94 -16.25
C TYR A 64 -7.99 -2.23 -17.07
N PRO A 65 -9.14 -2.46 -17.73
CA PRO A 65 -9.39 -3.69 -18.46
C PRO A 65 -8.58 -3.80 -19.76
N VAL A 66 -8.08 -2.69 -20.29
CA VAL A 66 -7.28 -2.67 -21.53
C VAL A 66 -6.05 -1.78 -21.36
N LEU A 67 -4.87 -2.35 -21.62
CA LEU A 67 -3.60 -1.63 -21.69
C LEU A 67 -3.06 -1.62 -23.12
N ALA A 68 -2.41 -0.53 -23.51
CA ALA A 68 -1.57 -0.48 -24.71
C ALA A 68 -0.10 -0.44 -24.29
N ILE A 69 0.68 -1.47 -24.66
CA ILE A 69 2.11 -1.54 -24.32
C ILE A 69 2.91 -1.16 -25.58
N LEU A 70 3.58 -0.01 -25.53
CA LEU A 70 4.08 0.67 -26.73
C LEU A 70 5.60 0.92 -26.63
N PRO A 71 6.44 0.00 -27.13
CA PRO A 71 7.85 0.33 -27.35
C PRO A 71 7.97 1.40 -28.44
N LEU A 72 8.73 2.46 -28.17
CA LEU A 72 8.90 3.62 -29.06
C LEU A 72 10.06 3.44 -30.06
N ASP A 73 10.89 2.43 -29.82
CA ASP A 73 11.94 1.98 -30.73
C ASP A 73 12.03 0.45 -30.76
N SER A 74 12.78 -0.07 -31.72
CA SER A 74 12.95 -1.52 -31.90
C SER A 74 13.71 -2.16 -30.74
N ALA A 75 14.64 -1.45 -30.11
CA ALA A 75 15.48 -1.96 -29.02
C ALA A 75 14.67 -2.21 -27.73
N ALA A 76 13.57 -1.49 -27.52
CA ALA A 76 12.66 -1.67 -26.39
C ALA A 76 11.63 -2.82 -26.59
N SER A 77 11.59 -3.46 -27.76
CA SER A 77 10.52 -4.41 -28.11
C SER A 77 10.50 -5.70 -27.25
N SER A 78 11.65 -6.17 -26.77
CA SER A 78 11.73 -7.35 -25.89
C SER A 78 11.08 -7.07 -24.53
N GLN A 79 11.26 -5.86 -24.00
CA GLN A 79 10.67 -5.42 -22.74
C GLN A 79 9.14 -5.39 -22.81
N ALA A 80 8.56 -5.05 -23.97
CA ALA A 80 7.10 -5.07 -24.17
C ALA A 80 6.49 -6.46 -23.90
N GLN A 81 7.17 -7.54 -24.30
CA GLN A 81 6.69 -8.91 -24.08
C GLN A 81 6.77 -9.32 -22.60
N ALA A 82 7.79 -8.86 -21.88
CA ALA A 82 7.89 -9.09 -20.44
C ALA A 82 6.77 -8.37 -19.68
N LEU A 83 6.52 -7.11 -20.02
CA LEU A 83 5.44 -6.30 -19.44
C LEU A 83 4.05 -6.87 -19.78
N GLU A 84 3.85 -7.39 -20.99
CA GLU A 84 2.61 -8.08 -21.37
C GLU A 84 2.36 -9.31 -20.49
N ARG A 85 3.39 -10.15 -20.27
CA ARG A 85 3.30 -11.32 -19.39
C ARG A 85 3.01 -10.91 -17.95
N LEU A 86 3.66 -9.85 -17.46
CA LEU A 86 3.42 -9.30 -16.13
C LEU A 86 1.96 -8.86 -15.95
N ALA A 87 1.42 -8.07 -16.89
CA ALA A 87 0.03 -7.62 -16.85
C ALA A 87 -0.95 -8.80 -16.79
N LYS A 88 -0.73 -9.83 -17.63
CA LYS A 88 -1.57 -11.03 -17.69
C LYS A 88 -1.44 -11.92 -16.46
N SER A 89 -0.27 -11.96 -15.81
CA SER A 89 -0.09 -12.71 -14.56
C SER A 89 -0.93 -12.13 -13.41
N ILE A 90 -1.23 -10.83 -13.47
CA ILE A 90 -2.04 -10.11 -12.50
C ILE A 90 -3.52 -10.22 -12.85
N ASN A 91 -3.86 -9.81 -14.08
CA ASN A 91 -5.21 -9.83 -14.61
C ASN A 91 -5.22 -10.65 -15.90
N PRO A 92 -5.59 -11.95 -15.86
CA PRO A 92 -5.61 -12.82 -17.03
C PRO A 92 -6.56 -12.33 -18.15
N LYS A 93 -7.51 -11.48 -17.79
CA LYS A 93 -8.54 -10.93 -18.69
C LYS A 93 -8.14 -9.57 -19.28
N VAL A 94 -6.98 -9.00 -18.91
CA VAL A 94 -6.53 -7.72 -19.45
C VAL A 94 -6.36 -7.78 -20.96
N GLY A 95 -7.02 -6.87 -21.67
CA GLY A 95 -6.83 -6.67 -23.10
C GLY A 95 -5.50 -5.97 -23.36
N ILE A 96 -4.70 -6.50 -24.27
CA ILE A 96 -3.40 -5.90 -24.65
C ILE A 96 -3.48 -5.38 -26.08
N ARG A 97 -3.15 -4.10 -26.26
CA ARG A 97 -3.03 -3.43 -27.56
C ARG A 97 -1.56 -3.13 -27.85
N ARG A 98 -1.19 -3.27 -29.12
CA ARG A 98 0.17 -2.95 -29.64
C ARG A 98 0.21 -1.63 -30.43
N SER A 99 -0.88 -0.86 -30.36
CA SER A 99 -1.06 0.40 -31.07
C SER A 99 -1.69 1.41 -30.12
N GLY A 100 -1.19 2.64 -30.15
CA GLY A 100 -1.70 3.74 -29.34
C GLY A 100 -2.86 4.52 -29.97
N LYS A 101 -3.37 4.12 -31.15
CA LYS A 101 -4.43 4.85 -31.87
C LYS A 101 -5.69 5.10 -31.04
N SER A 102 -6.03 4.21 -30.12
CA SER A 102 -7.20 4.30 -29.25
C SER A 102 -6.85 4.67 -27.81
N ALA A 103 -5.60 5.07 -27.53
CA ALA A 103 -5.17 5.40 -26.17
C ALA A 103 -5.96 6.62 -25.67
N THR A 104 -6.53 6.50 -24.47
CA THR A 104 -7.30 7.59 -23.83
C THR A 104 -6.44 8.42 -22.89
N VAL A 105 -5.36 7.83 -22.37
CA VAL A 105 -4.34 8.46 -21.53
C VAL A 105 -3.06 7.63 -21.61
N CYS A 106 -1.90 8.27 -21.50
CA CYS A 106 -0.61 7.61 -21.65
C CYS A 106 0.34 7.95 -20.50
N VAL A 107 0.99 6.93 -19.95
CA VAL A 107 2.18 7.07 -19.10
C VAL A 107 3.40 6.74 -19.96
N VAL A 108 4.39 7.64 -19.97
CA VAL A 108 5.59 7.52 -20.78
C VAL A 108 6.81 7.42 -19.88
N ALA A 109 7.60 6.35 -20.01
CA ALA A 109 8.90 6.24 -19.36
C ALA A 109 10.01 6.38 -20.42
N GLY A 110 10.98 7.26 -20.18
CA GLY A 110 12.10 7.50 -21.10
C GLY A 110 12.22 8.95 -21.54
N VAL A 111 12.96 9.16 -22.63
CA VAL A 111 13.30 10.48 -23.16
C VAL A 111 12.60 10.79 -24.50
N THR A 112 11.91 9.81 -25.06
CA THR A 112 11.22 9.92 -26.35
C THR A 112 9.76 10.29 -26.16
N ARG A 113 9.31 11.31 -26.89
CA ARG A 113 7.89 11.69 -26.94
C ARG A 113 7.14 10.79 -27.93
N PRO A 114 6.06 10.11 -27.51
CA PRO A 114 5.22 9.37 -28.44
C PRO A 114 4.29 10.32 -29.22
N SER A 115 4.01 9.99 -30.48
CA SER A 115 3.02 10.71 -31.29
C SER A 115 1.59 10.25 -30.98
N LEU A 116 1.08 10.58 -29.79
CA LEU A 116 -0.27 10.24 -29.32
C LEU A 116 -1.13 11.50 -29.14
N ARG A 117 -2.44 11.38 -29.36
CA ARG A 117 -3.42 12.46 -29.22
C ARG A 117 -4.29 12.28 -27.97
N CYS A 118 -3.64 12.07 -26.83
CA CYS A 118 -4.28 11.91 -25.52
C CYS A 118 -3.46 12.66 -24.46
N PRO A 119 -3.99 12.87 -23.24
CA PRO A 119 -3.18 13.30 -22.11
C PRO A 119 -1.97 12.36 -21.91
N ILE A 120 -0.79 12.95 -21.66
CA ILE A 120 0.47 12.24 -21.49
C ILE A 120 1.08 12.65 -20.14
N PHE A 121 1.55 11.67 -19.38
CA PHE A 121 2.35 11.85 -18.18
C PHE A 121 3.71 11.19 -18.40
N PHE A 122 4.75 12.00 -18.53
CA PHE A 122 6.13 11.54 -18.54
C PHE A 122 6.54 11.24 -17.12
N VAL A 123 7.00 10.01 -16.86
CA VAL A 123 7.48 9.56 -15.56
C VAL A 123 8.92 9.09 -15.68
N GLY A 124 9.66 9.27 -14.60
CA GLY A 124 11.04 8.84 -14.51
C GLY A 124 11.62 9.12 -13.14
N SER A 125 12.92 8.96 -12.99
CA SER A 125 13.57 9.09 -11.70
C SER A 125 15.04 9.43 -11.84
N ASP A 126 15.67 9.73 -10.71
CA ASP A 126 17.13 9.77 -10.57
C ASP A 126 17.48 9.43 -9.12
N GLY A 127 17.81 8.17 -8.88
CA GLY A 127 18.01 7.61 -7.55
C GLY A 127 16.81 7.78 -6.62
N TRP A 128 16.94 8.71 -5.68
CA TRP A 128 15.86 9.06 -4.73
C TRP A 128 14.80 9.98 -5.32
N ALA A 129 15.08 10.67 -6.43
CA ALA A 129 14.16 11.63 -7.02
C ALA A 129 13.10 10.92 -7.88
N ALA A 130 11.83 11.17 -7.58
CA ALA A 130 10.70 10.78 -8.39
C ALA A 130 10.28 11.96 -9.27
N LYS A 131 10.22 11.74 -10.59
CA LYS A 131 9.94 12.77 -11.58
C LYS A 131 8.64 12.49 -12.32
N LEU A 132 7.83 13.53 -12.50
CA LEU A 132 6.66 13.54 -13.39
C LEU A 132 6.60 14.86 -14.15
N SER A 133 6.22 14.83 -15.41
CA SER A 133 5.90 16.03 -16.19
C SER A 133 4.74 15.77 -17.15
N ARG A 134 3.88 16.76 -17.34
CA ARG A 134 2.85 16.74 -18.40
C ARG A 134 3.34 17.33 -19.72
N THR A 135 4.39 18.14 -19.68
CA THR A 135 4.89 18.82 -20.87
C THR A 135 5.92 17.98 -21.57
N ASP A 136 7.00 17.59 -20.90
CA ASP A 136 8.23 17.08 -21.53
C ASP A 136 8.75 15.77 -20.90
N PRO A 137 9.44 14.92 -21.70
CA PRO A 137 10.11 13.73 -21.17
C PRO A 137 11.10 14.08 -20.05
N VAL A 138 11.06 13.30 -18.96
CA VAL A 138 11.94 13.50 -17.78
C VAL A 138 13.08 12.48 -17.68
N GLY A 139 13.00 11.36 -18.40
CA GLY A 139 14.03 10.29 -18.39
C GLY A 139 14.21 9.60 -17.03
N SER A 140 14.97 8.50 -17.04
CA SER A 140 15.43 7.82 -15.81
C SER A 140 16.95 7.90 -15.62
N GLY A 141 17.41 7.98 -14.38
CA GLY A 141 18.82 8.00 -14.01
C GLY A 141 19.49 6.63 -14.14
N PRO A 142 20.82 6.57 -14.03
CA PRO A 142 21.58 5.33 -14.19
C PRO A 142 21.69 4.50 -12.90
N SER A 143 21.17 4.99 -11.76
CA SER A 143 21.34 4.29 -10.49
C SER A 143 20.55 2.99 -10.44
N LEU A 144 20.81 2.19 -9.40
CA LEU A 144 20.06 0.97 -9.11
C LEU A 144 18.95 1.20 -8.07
N LEU A 145 18.78 2.42 -7.54
CA LEU A 145 17.83 2.66 -6.46
C LEU A 145 16.37 2.61 -6.95
N PRO A 146 15.49 1.89 -6.23
CA PRO A 146 14.10 1.70 -6.67
C PRO A 146 13.14 2.80 -6.21
N PHE A 147 13.57 3.70 -5.32
CA PHE A 147 12.65 4.58 -4.58
C PHE A 147 12.04 5.68 -5.46
N GLY A 148 12.87 6.41 -6.21
CA GLY A 148 12.39 7.44 -7.14
C GLY A 148 11.49 6.83 -8.23
N ALA A 149 11.96 5.76 -8.86
CA ALA A 149 11.25 5.02 -9.91
C ALA A 149 9.87 4.50 -9.44
N GLY A 150 9.85 3.90 -8.25
CA GLY A 150 8.64 3.37 -7.65
C GLY A 150 7.62 4.48 -7.36
N ALA A 151 8.07 5.57 -6.74
CA ALA A 151 7.20 6.70 -6.44
C ALA A 151 6.68 7.41 -7.70
N ALA A 152 7.51 7.58 -8.73
CA ALA A 152 7.11 8.14 -10.02
C ALA A 152 6.01 7.30 -10.69
N SER A 153 6.10 5.98 -10.59
CA SER A 153 5.05 5.06 -11.07
C SER A 153 3.72 5.26 -10.34
N CYS A 154 3.76 5.44 -9.02
CA CYS A 154 2.57 5.75 -8.22
C CYS A 154 1.95 7.10 -8.59
N PHE A 155 2.77 8.14 -8.81
CA PHE A 155 2.30 9.45 -9.27
C PHE A 155 1.68 9.40 -10.67
N GLY A 156 2.29 8.64 -11.60
CA GLY A 156 1.73 8.42 -12.93
C GLY A 156 0.38 7.72 -12.88
N ALA A 157 0.26 6.62 -12.13
CA ALA A 157 -1.00 5.89 -11.96
C ALA A 157 -2.09 6.76 -11.29
N ALA A 158 -1.72 7.59 -10.31
CA ALA A 158 -2.64 8.51 -9.65
C ALA A 158 -3.16 9.60 -10.59
N ASN A 159 -2.32 10.15 -11.47
CA ASN A 159 -2.73 11.13 -12.47
C ASN A 159 -3.61 10.50 -13.57
N VAL A 160 -3.33 9.25 -13.98
CA VAL A 160 -4.22 8.48 -14.85
C VAL A 160 -5.61 8.31 -14.21
N PHE A 161 -5.65 7.94 -12.93
CA PHE A 161 -6.91 7.80 -12.18
C PHE A 161 -7.70 9.10 -12.12
N ARG A 162 -7.05 10.21 -11.74
CA ARG A 162 -7.66 11.56 -11.72
C ARG A 162 -8.17 12.00 -13.09
N THR A 163 -7.43 11.71 -14.17
CA THR A 163 -7.85 12.03 -15.54
C THR A 163 -9.18 11.35 -15.89
N ILE A 164 -9.32 10.07 -15.54
CA ILE A 164 -10.47 9.26 -15.92
C ILE A 164 -11.70 9.59 -15.06
N PHE A 165 -11.50 9.85 -13.77
CA PHE A 165 -12.57 10.07 -12.80
C PHE A 165 -12.70 11.52 -12.34
N ALA A 166 -12.21 12.48 -13.13
CA ALA A 166 -12.15 13.89 -12.74
C ALA A 166 -13.50 14.45 -12.27
N ALA A 167 -14.59 14.08 -12.94
CA ALA A 167 -15.94 14.54 -12.62
C ALA A 167 -16.47 14.01 -11.27
N GLN A 168 -15.89 12.94 -10.74
CA GLN A 168 -16.30 12.29 -9.48
C GLN A 168 -15.32 12.57 -8.34
N LEU A 169 -14.23 13.30 -8.58
CA LEU A 169 -13.21 13.60 -7.59
C LEU A 169 -13.25 15.08 -7.20
N THR A 170 -13.21 15.35 -5.90
CA THR A 170 -12.97 16.70 -5.40
C THR A 170 -11.47 16.99 -5.43
N GLY A 171 -11.04 18.04 -6.14
CA GLY A 171 -9.63 18.36 -6.30
C GLY A 171 -8.91 17.46 -7.31
N ALA A 172 -9.58 17.13 -8.41
CA ALA A 172 -9.06 16.26 -9.47
C ALA A 172 -7.97 16.91 -10.35
N GLU A 173 -7.42 18.07 -9.94
CA GLU A 173 -6.37 18.72 -10.71
C GLU A 173 -5.19 17.76 -10.90
N LEU A 174 -4.56 17.85 -12.07
CA LEU A 174 -3.44 17.01 -12.43
C LEU A 174 -2.13 17.66 -11.96
N ASP A 175 -1.13 16.84 -11.65
CA ASP A 175 0.21 17.36 -11.42
C ASP A 175 0.82 17.85 -12.72
N GLU A 176 1.25 19.12 -12.77
CA GLU A 176 1.99 19.65 -13.93
C GLU A 176 3.41 19.10 -13.96
N THR A 177 4.12 19.23 -12.84
CA THR A 177 5.45 18.67 -12.61
C THR A 177 5.58 18.14 -11.18
N ILE A 178 6.30 17.04 -11.04
CA ILE A 178 6.80 16.54 -9.76
C ILE A 178 8.29 16.34 -9.92
N ASP A 179 9.04 16.83 -8.94
CA ASP A 179 10.41 16.44 -8.67
C ASP A 179 10.49 16.30 -7.15
N LEU A 180 10.46 15.07 -6.63
CA LEU A 180 10.37 14.79 -5.20
C LEU A 180 11.46 13.81 -4.78
N SER A 181 12.32 14.21 -3.85
CA SER A 181 13.27 13.27 -3.25
C SER A 181 12.61 12.42 -2.17
N LEU A 182 12.68 11.10 -2.30
CA LEU A 182 12.24 10.15 -1.25
C LEU A 182 13.25 10.05 -0.10
N CYS A 183 14.44 10.65 -0.27
CA CYS A 183 15.43 10.78 0.80
C CYS A 183 14.99 11.83 1.83
N SER A 184 14.69 13.04 1.36
CA SER A 184 14.31 14.19 2.21
C SER A 184 12.80 14.42 2.32
N TYR A 185 12.02 13.90 1.38
CA TYR A 185 10.60 14.27 1.15
C TYR A 185 10.40 15.75 0.81
N ASP A 186 11.37 16.36 0.15
CA ASP A 186 11.35 17.75 -0.29
C ASP A 186 11.30 17.83 -1.83
N LYS A 187 10.53 18.80 -2.34
CA LYS A 187 10.40 19.11 -3.77
C LYS A 187 11.47 20.07 -4.28
N THR A 188 12.05 20.89 -3.40
CA THR A 188 13.04 21.92 -3.75
C THR A 188 14.47 21.40 -3.81
N LYS A 189 14.73 20.28 -3.11
CA LYS A 189 16.04 19.61 -3.01
C LYS A 189 16.13 18.33 -3.83
N ALA A 190 15.21 18.10 -4.75
CA ALA A 190 15.20 16.87 -5.54
C ALA A 190 16.46 16.71 -6.43
N GLY A 191 17.15 17.82 -6.73
CA GLY A 191 18.47 17.83 -7.39
C GLY A 191 19.69 17.69 -6.46
N GLU A 192 19.54 17.66 -5.13
CA GLU A 192 20.62 17.25 -4.23
C GLU A 192 20.73 15.72 -4.34
N ALA A 193 21.73 15.22 -5.07
CA ALA A 193 21.97 13.79 -5.23
C ALA A 193 22.17 13.14 -3.84
N GLY A 194 21.12 12.51 -3.32
CA GLY A 194 21.27 11.57 -2.21
C GLY A 194 22.24 10.46 -2.63
N PRO A 195 22.88 9.75 -1.69
CA PRO A 195 23.77 8.65 -2.05
C PRO A 195 23.02 7.64 -2.95
N ILE A 196 23.60 7.30 -4.10
CA ILE A 196 22.97 6.45 -5.12
C ILE A 196 23.55 5.04 -5.19
N ASP A 197 24.76 4.84 -4.65
CA ASP A 197 25.45 3.54 -4.58
C ASP A 197 26.07 3.38 -3.19
N PHE A 198 25.40 2.64 -2.31
CA PHE A 198 25.89 2.36 -0.97
C PHE A 198 25.40 0.99 -0.49
N PRO A 199 26.28 0.15 0.07
CA PRO A 199 25.86 -1.07 0.73
C PRO A 199 25.02 -0.72 1.96
N VAL A 200 23.99 -1.53 2.20
CA VAL A 200 23.07 -1.31 3.34
C VAL A 200 22.98 -2.61 4.12
N ASP A 201 23.43 -2.58 5.37
CA ASP A 201 23.17 -3.65 6.31
C ASP A 201 21.99 -3.24 7.19
N LEU A 202 20.86 -3.93 7.06
CA LEU A 202 19.70 -3.72 7.91
C LEU A 202 19.93 -4.17 9.36
N GLY A 203 21.02 -4.87 9.68
CA GLY A 203 21.15 -5.52 10.98
C GLY A 203 20.00 -6.51 11.19
N GLU A 204 19.43 -6.58 12.38
CA GLU A 204 18.23 -7.39 12.65
C GLU A 204 16.95 -6.53 12.60
N THR A 205 16.12 -6.77 11.58
CA THR A 205 14.92 -5.96 11.28
C THR A 205 13.66 -6.81 11.26
N HIS A 206 12.55 -6.20 11.66
CA HIS A 206 11.23 -6.82 11.63
C HIS A 206 10.32 -6.04 10.69
N LEU A 207 9.78 -6.68 9.67
CA LEU A 207 8.70 -6.12 8.86
C LEU A 207 7.38 -6.79 9.27
N VAL A 208 6.54 -6.03 9.96
CA VAL A 208 5.29 -6.51 10.56
C VAL A 208 4.10 -6.02 9.75
N GLY A 209 3.30 -6.97 9.27
CA GLY A 209 2.23 -6.72 8.31
C GLY A 209 2.76 -6.78 6.88
N LEU A 210 2.33 -7.79 6.14
CA LEU A 210 2.70 -8.06 4.75
C LEU A 210 1.50 -7.86 3.83
N GLY A 211 0.60 -6.97 4.23
CA GLY A 211 -0.52 -6.53 3.41
C GLY A 211 -0.11 -5.61 2.26
N ALA A 212 -0.99 -4.70 1.87
CA ALA A 212 -0.80 -3.84 0.69
C ALA A 212 0.46 -2.95 0.80
N ILE A 213 0.65 -2.32 1.97
CA ILE A 213 1.85 -1.51 2.28
C ILE A 213 3.09 -2.41 2.28
N GLY A 214 3.03 -3.54 2.99
CA GLY A 214 4.15 -4.49 3.06
C GLY A 214 4.60 -4.97 1.68
N HIS A 215 3.66 -5.23 0.75
CA HIS A 215 3.99 -5.57 -0.65
C HIS A 215 4.71 -4.44 -1.38
N GLY A 216 4.34 -3.17 -1.14
CA GLY A 216 5.07 -2.02 -1.67
C GLY A 216 6.49 -1.93 -1.10
N SER A 217 6.65 -2.19 0.20
CA SER A 217 7.97 -2.22 0.85
C SER A 217 8.85 -3.34 0.31
N LEU A 218 8.33 -4.55 0.22
CA LEU A 218 9.04 -5.70 -0.33
C LEU A 218 9.41 -5.48 -1.80
N TRP A 219 8.55 -4.84 -2.60
CA TRP A 219 8.86 -4.50 -3.99
C TRP A 219 10.09 -3.60 -4.11
N ALA A 220 10.22 -2.62 -3.21
CA ALA A 220 11.38 -1.73 -3.15
C ALA A 220 12.61 -2.46 -2.59
N LEU A 221 12.50 -3.14 -1.45
CA LEU A 221 13.62 -3.86 -0.81
C LEU A 221 14.23 -4.94 -1.73
N ALA A 222 13.41 -5.66 -2.50
CA ALA A 222 13.88 -6.67 -3.46
C ALA A 222 14.77 -6.10 -4.58
N ARG A 223 14.75 -4.78 -4.77
CA ARG A 223 15.52 -4.05 -5.79
C ARG A 223 16.61 -3.16 -5.21
N GLN A 224 16.70 -3.05 -3.88
CA GLN A 224 17.77 -2.27 -3.25
C GLN A 224 19.12 -2.96 -3.52
N PRO A 225 20.08 -2.28 -4.15
CA PRO A 225 21.42 -2.84 -4.36
C PRO A 225 22.12 -3.10 -3.03
N ASP A 226 22.94 -4.15 -3.00
CA ASP A 226 23.83 -4.51 -1.89
C ASP A 226 23.16 -4.55 -0.50
N LEU A 227 21.89 -4.95 -0.46
CA LEU A 227 21.12 -5.10 0.77
C LEU A 227 21.49 -6.39 1.51
N LYS A 228 21.87 -6.27 2.78
CA LYS A 228 22.26 -7.36 3.68
C LYS A 228 21.63 -7.18 5.07
N GLY A 229 21.81 -8.17 5.92
CA GLY A 229 21.24 -8.23 7.27
C GLY A 229 20.24 -9.38 7.44
N ARG A 230 19.57 -9.41 8.58
CA ARG A 230 18.53 -10.38 8.93
C ARG A 230 17.17 -9.71 8.96
N LEU A 231 16.23 -10.21 8.18
CA LEU A 231 14.87 -9.67 8.10
C LEU A 231 13.84 -10.72 8.51
N HIS A 232 13.15 -10.47 9.62
CA HIS A 232 11.97 -11.22 10.02
C HIS A 232 10.73 -10.62 9.35
N VAL A 233 10.04 -11.41 8.53
CA VAL A 233 8.79 -10.99 7.87
C VAL A 233 7.60 -11.67 8.54
N ILE A 234 6.71 -10.88 9.14
CA ILE A 234 5.69 -11.37 10.08
C ILE A 234 4.28 -11.00 9.58
N ASP A 235 3.52 -12.02 9.20
CA ASP A 235 2.10 -11.91 8.83
C ASP A 235 1.47 -13.31 8.84
N HIS A 236 0.31 -13.46 9.49
CA HIS A 236 -0.38 -14.74 9.67
C HIS A 236 -1.27 -15.14 8.48
N GLU A 237 -1.56 -14.20 7.58
CA GLU A 237 -2.53 -14.41 6.51
C GLU A 237 -1.89 -15.05 5.26
N ALA A 238 -2.75 -15.65 4.43
CA ALA A 238 -2.43 -16.06 3.07
C ALA A 238 -2.92 -15.00 2.07
N ILE A 239 -2.42 -15.07 0.84
CA ILE A 239 -2.88 -14.23 -0.27
C ILE A 239 -4.25 -14.71 -0.72
N GLU A 240 -5.23 -13.82 -0.70
CA GLU A 240 -6.55 -14.08 -1.27
C GLU A 240 -6.70 -13.43 -2.66
N LEU A 241 -7.64 -13.92 -3.47
CA LEU A 241 -8.00 -13.30 -4.74
C LEU A 241 -8.35 -11.80 -4.56
N SER A 242 -9.05 -11.49 -3.47
CA SER A 242 -9.44 -10.13 -3.11
C SER A 242 -8.24 -9.21 -2.88
N ASN A 243 -7.04 -9.74 -2.62
CA ASN A 243 -5.83 -8.96 -2.35
C ASN A 243 -5.12 -8.51 -3.63
N LEU A 244 -5.42 -9.15 -4.77
CA LEU A 244 -4.82 -8.81 -6.06
C LEU A 244 -5.29 -7.45 -6.60
N GLN A 245 -6.26 -6.78 -5.98
CA GLN A 245 -6.56 -5.40 -6.36
C GLN A 245 -5.44 -4.42 -5.96
N ARG A 246 -4.62 -4.73 -4.95
CA ARG A 246 -3.66 -3.76 -4.38
C ARG A 246 -2.27 -4.31 -4.00
N TYR A 247 -2.07 -5.62 -3.98
CA TYR A 247 -0.79 -6.22 -3.56
C TYR A 247 0.21 -6.24 -4.71
N ALA A 248 1.17 -5.31 -4.73
CA ALA A 248 2.09 -5.10 -5.86
C ALA A 248 2.80 -6.36 -6.38
N LEU A 249 3.26 -7.23 -5.48
CA LEU A 249 4.03 -8.43 -5.84
C LEU A 249 3.18 -9.64 -6.24
N ALA A 250 1.92 -9.71 -5.83
CA ALA A 250 1.08 -10.89 -6.04
C ALA A 250 0.36 -10.86 -7.39
N GLY A 251 0.37 -11.99 -8.10
CA GLY A 251 -0.47 -12.31 -9.24
C GLY A 251 -1.39 -13.49 -8.93
N GLN A 252 -2.00 -14.07 -9.97
CA GLN A 252 -2.93 -15.19 -9.82
C GLN A 252 -2.27 -16.45 -9.26
N ALA A 253 -0.97 -16.65 -9.54
CA ALA A 253 -0.23 -17.83 -9.12
C ALA A 253 0.04 -17.86 -7.60
N GLU A 254 0.03 -16.70 -6.95
CA GLU A 254 0.32 -16.56 -5.52
C GLU A 254 -0.92 -16.71 -4.64
N ILE A 255 -2.13 -16.87 -5.21
CA ILE A 255 -3.36 -17.07 -4.42
C ILE A 255 -3.23 -18.36 -3.57
N GLY A 256 -3.51 -18.23 -2.27
CA GLY A 256 -3.36 -19.28 -1.27
C GLY A 256 -1.96 -19.39 -0.66
N MET A 257 -0.96 -18.69 -1.20
CA MET A 257 0.38 -18.67 -0.64
C MET A 257 0.42 -17.85 0.66
N SER A 258 1.15 -18.31 1.68
CA SER A 258 1.41 -17.50 2.87
C SER A 258 2.14 -16.21 2.48
N LYS A 259 1.68 -15.07 3.02
CA LYS A 259 2.31 -13.75 2.74
C LYS A 259 3.76 -13.71 3.20
N ALA A 260 4.08 -14.31 4.35
CA ALA A 260 5.44 -14.41 4.86
C ALA A 260 6.35 -15.23 3.93
N VAL A 261 5.85 -16.33 3.36
CA VAL A 261 6.61 -17.15 2.41
C VAL A 261 6.80 -16.43 1.06
N LEU A 262 5.80 -15.68 0.59
CA LEU A 262 5.92 -14.83 -0.59
C LEU A 262 6.98 -13.73 -0.37
N ALA A 263 7.02 -13.12 0.81
CA ALA A 263 8.01 -12.11 1.16
C ALA A 263 9.44 -12.67 1.12
N ALA A 264 9.69 -13.83 1.74
CA ALA A 264 10.97 -14.52 1.64
C ALA A 264 11.33 -14.86 0.18
N THR A 265 10.34 -15.27 -0.62
CA THR A 265 10.52 -15.54 -2.04
C THR A 265 10.95 -14.31 -2.83
N ALA A 266 10.29 -13.17 -2.60
CA ALA A 266 10.55 -11.92 -3.31
C ALA A 266 11.94 -11.36 -3.04
N LEU A 267 12.52 -11.66 -1.88
CA LEU A 267 13.82 -11.15 -1.44
C LEU A 267 14.99 -12.11 -1.72
N ARG A 268 14.76 -13.27 -2.36
CA ARG A 268 15.80 -14.29 -2.60
C ARG A 268 17.00 -13.81 -3.41
N SER A 269 16.84 -12.78 -4.23
CA SER A 269 17.94 -12.19 -5.01
C SER A 269 18.76 -11.17 -4.24
N THR A 270 18.37 -10.82 -3.01
CA THR A 270 19.11 -9.91 -2.13
C THR A 270 20.13 -10.67 -1.27
N GLY A 271 21.00 -9.95 -0.57
CA GLY A 271 21.90 -10.53 0.43
C GLY A 271 21.28 -10.68 1.83
N LEU A 272 19.96 -10.57 1.96
CA LEU A 272 19.25 -10.71 3.24
C LEU A 272 19.08 -12.17 3.66
N GLU A 273 19.32 -12.45 4.94
CA GLU A 273 18.81 -13.63 5.62
C GLU A 273 17.35 -13.38 6.01
N VAL A 274 16.41 -13.92 5.22
CA VAL A 274 14.97 -13.68 5.46
C VAL A 274 14.33 -14.85 6.18
N GLU A 275 13.72 -14.57 7.33
CA GLU A 275 12.95 -15.53 8.11
C GLU A 275 11.45 -15.23 8.02
N ALA A 276 10.69 -16.19 7.48
CA ALA A 276 9.24 -16.08 7.36
C ALA A 276 8.53 -16.57 8.62
N HIS A 277 7.71 -15.70 9.20
CA HIS A 277 6.92 -15.98 10.40
C HIS A 277 5.43 -15.86 10.07
N PRO A 278 4.74 -16.98 9.71
CA PRO A 278 3.31 -16.99 9.44
C PRO A 278 2.50 -16.91 10.76
N LEU A 279 2.68 -15.83 11.50
CA LEU A 279 2.21 -15.61 12.86
C LEU A 279 1.70 -14.18 13.00
N THR A 280 0.80 -13.96 13.96
CA THR A 280 0.49 -12.62 14.43
C THR A 280 1.71 -12.03 15.15
N TRP A 281 1.77 -10.70 15.27
CA TRP A 281 2.83 -10.03 16.02
C TRP A 281 2.92 -10.54 17.48
N ALA A 282 1.77 -10.68 18.14
CA ALA A 282 1.70 -11.15 19.52
C ALA A 282 2.25 -12.57 19.69
N GLU A 283 1.88 -13.49 18.79
CA GLU A 283 2.40 -14.87 18.80
C GLU A 283 3.91 -14.91 18.54
N TYR A 284 4.40 -14.10 17.60
CA TYR A 284 5.83 -14.01 17.30
C TYR A 284 6.63 -13.55 18.54
N VAL A 285 6.21 -12.44 19.17
CA VAL A 285 6.88 -11.91 20.37
C VAL A 285 6.85 -12.90 21.53
N ALA A 286 5.72 -13.59 21.73
CA ALA A 286 5.59 -14.62 22.75
C ALA A 286 6.54 -15.81 22.53
N ARG A 287 6.71 -16.26 21.28
CA ARG A 287 7.59 -17.38 20.93
C ARG A 287 9.07 -17.03 20.93
N ARG A 288 9.43 -15.80 20.57
CA ARG A 288 10.83 -15.40 20.44
C ARG A 288 11.59 -15.48 21.76
N GLY A 289 10.94 -15.22 22.89
CA GLY A 289 11.53 -15.27 24.23
C GLY A 289 12.54 -14.15 24.55
N ASN A 290 13.22 -13.59 23.54
CA ASN A 290 13.99 -12.35 23.64
C ASN A 290 13.21 -11.20 22.98
N TRP A 291 12.97 -10.12 23.73
CA TRP A 291 12.18 -8.99 23.24
C TRP A 291 13.05 -7.88 22.65
N VAL A 292 14.37 -7.99 22.63
CA VAL A 292 15.28 -6.99 22.01
C VAL A 292 14.94 -6.84 20.51
N LEU A 293 14.51 -5.64 20.13
CA LEU A 293 14.01 -5.30 18.80
C LEU A 293 14.65 -3.98 18.37
N ASP A 294 15.73 -4.05 17.58
CA ASP A 294 16.48 -2.85 17.21
C ASP A 294 15.68 -1.95 16.27
N GLN A 295 15.12 -2.53 15.20
CA GLN A 295 14.23 -1.80 14.31
C GLN A 295 13.05 -2.60 13.82
N VAL A 296 11.91 -1.92 13.72
CA VAL A 296 10.64 -2.49 13.26
C VAL A 296 10.00 -1.59 12.20
N GLY A 297 9.80 -2.13 11.00
CA GLY A 297 8.93 -1.57 9.97
C GLY A 297 7.50 -2.06 10.17
N VAL A 298 6.54 -1.14 10.26
CA VAL A 298 5.14 -1.42 10.56
C VAL A 298 4.27 -1.08 9.35
N ALA A 299 3.61 -2.10 8.82
CA ALA A 299 2.70 -2.05 7.69
C ALA A 299 1.35 -2.74 8.02
N LEU A 300 0.94 -2.60 9.29
CA LEU A 300 -0.30 -3.10 9.85
C LEU A 300 -1.48 -2.19 9.49
N ASP A 301 -2.69 -2.75 9.49
CA ASP A 301 -3.93 -2.05 9.13
C ASP A 301 -4.72 -1.56 10.36
N THR A 302 -4.62 -2.23 11.50
CA THR A 302 -5.32 -1.83 12.73
C THR A 302 -4.51 -0.92 13.65
N ALA A 303 -5.18 -0.04 14.39
CA ALA A 303 -4.54 0.74 15.44
C ALA A 303 -4.06 -0.15 16.60
N ALA A 304 -4.84 -1.15 16.99
CA ALA A 304 -4.51 -2.05 18.09
C ALA A 304 -3.20 -2.80 17.87
N ASP A 305 -2.98 -3.33 16.66
CA ASP A 305 -1.73 -4.06 16.36
C ASP A 305 -0.52 -3.11 16.31
N ARG A 306 -0.70 -1.88 15.81
CA ARG A 306 0.35 -0.84 15.88
C ARG A 306 0.72 -0.49 17.32
N LEU A 307 -0.28 -0.37 18.20
CA LEU A 307 -0.06 -0.17 19.64
C LEU A 307 0.66 -1.37 20.27
N ALA A 308 0.32 -2.60 19.87
CA ALA A 308 0.99 -3.81 20.35
C ALA A 308 2.47 -3.87 19.92
N VAL A 309 2.80 -3.41 18.71
CA VAL A 309 4.22 -3.25 18.28
C VAL A 309 4.95 -2.27 19.18
N GLN A 310 4.37 -1.09 19.44
CA GLN A 310 4.99 -0.10 20.32
C GLN A 310 5.11 -0.59 21.77
N GLY A 311 4.13 -1.37 22.25
CA GLY A 311 4.15 -2.00 23.57
C GLY A 311 5.26 -3.04 23.75
N ALA A 312 5.79 -3.62 22.66
CA ALA A 312 6.99 -4.46 22.70
C ALA A 312 8.28 -3.65 22.88
N LEU A 313 8.20 -2.31 22.89
CA LEU A 313 9.31 -1.37 23.10
C LEU A 313 10.51 -1.58 22.15
N PRO A 314 10.37 -1.49 20.81
CA PRO A 314 11.52 -1.45 19.90
C PRO A 314 12.41 -0.20 20.13
N ARG A 315 13.71 -0.27 19.79
CA ARG A 315 14.57 0.94 19.84
C ARG A 315 14.10 1.98 18.82
N TRP A 316 13.71 1.52 17.63
CA TRP A 316 13.25 2.37 16.55
C TRP A 316 12.10 1.74 15.76
N ILE A 317 11.15 2.56 15.34
CA ILE A 317 9.99 2.15 14.54
C ILE A 317 9.83 3.09 13.35
N ALA A 318 9.64 2.50 12.17
CA ALA A 318 9.05 3.18 11.02
C ALA A 318 7.64 2.64 10.78
N ASN A 319 6.61 3.49 10.80
CA ASN A 319 5.22 3.09 10.63
C ASN A 319 4.61 3.75 9.40
N ALA A 320 4.15 2.93 8.46
CA ALA A 320 3.38 3.39 7.31
C ALA A 320 1.88 3.16 7.53
N TRP A 321 1.07 4.09 7.03
CA TRP A 321 -0.37 4.00 7.11
C TRP A 321 -1.04 4.54 5.85
N MET A 322 -2.33 4.25 5.75
CA MET A 322 -3.25 4.85 4.80
C MET A 322 -4.52 5.27 5.53
N GLN A 323 -5.14 6.31 5.02
CA GLN A 323 -6.47 6.78 5.37
C GLN A 323 -7.28 6.92 4.07
N GLU A 324 -8.53 7.38 4.18
CA GLU A 324 -9.44 7.50 3.05
C GLU A 324 -8.85 8.33 1.89
N HIS A 325 -8.15 9.42 2.21
CA HIS A 325 -7.63 10.34 1.20
C HIS A 325 -6.10 10.41 1.14
N ASP A 326 -5.41 10.08 2.23
CA ASP A 326 -3.97 10.24 2.34
C ASP A 326 -3.26 8.98 2.82
N LEU A 327 -1.94 9.02 2.71
CA LEU A 327 -1.02 8.01 3.16
C LEU A 327 0.16 8.69 3.83
N GLY A 328 0.93 7.93 4.60
CA GLY A 328 2.15 8.48 5.18
C GLY A 328 3.05 7.45 5.82
N ILE A 329 4.13 8.00 6.35
CA ILE A 329 5.19 7.29 7.07
C ILE A 329 5.61 8.13 8.28
N SER A 330 5.88 7.47 9.40
CA SER A 330 6.27 8.09 10.67
C SER A 330 7.42 7.33 11.29
N ARG A 331 8.25 8.04 12.04
CA ARG A 331 9.46 7.51 12.66
C ARG A 331 9.43 7.78 14.14
N HIS A 332 9.77 6.79 14.93
CA HIS A 332 9.65 6.84 16.37
C HIS A 332 10.86 6.18 17.03
N GLY A 333 11.64 6.96 17.78
CA GLY A 333 12.47 6.43 18.85
C GLY A 333 11.65 6.37 20.14
N PHE A 334 11.99 5.44 21.04
CA PHE A 334 11.43 5.44 22.39
C PHE A 334 12.40 6.13 23.36
N ASP A 335 11.85 6.90 24.30
CA ASP A 335 12.63 7.71 25.28
C ASP A 335 13.60 8.73 24.64
N ASP A 336 13.25 9.29 23.47
CA ASP A 336 14.02 10.32 22.75
C ASP A 336 13.41 11.74 22.88
N GLY A 337 12.36 11.88 23.68
CA GLY A 337 11.60 13.13 23.86
C GLY A 337 10.55 13.42 22.77
N GLN A 338 10.49 12.61 21.70
CA GLN A 338 9.53 12.77 20.61
C GLN A 338 8.28 11.90 20.82
N ALA A 339 7.32 12.03 19.91
CA ALA A 339 6.13 11.19 19.88
C ALA A 339 6.51 9.74 19.58
N CYS A 340 6.16 8.80 20.47
CA CYS A 340 6.20 7.38 20.13
C CYS A 340 5.02 7.02 19.21
N LEU A 341 5.00 5.79 18.67
CA LEU A 341 3.94 5.34 17.78
C LEU A 341 2.56 5.40 18.45
N CYS A 342 2.46 5.09 19.75
CA CYS A 342 1.19 5.14 20.48
C CYS A 342 0.57 6.55 20.49
N CYS A 343 1.38 7.62 20.53
CA CYS A 343 0.88 8.99 20.51
C CYS A 343 0.00 9.28 19.29
N MET A 344 0.23 8.59 18.16
CA MET A 344 -0.54 8.79 16.93
C MET A 344 -1.95 8.17 16.98
N TYR A 345 -2.18 7.22 17.88
CA TYR A 345 -3.40 6.42 17.95
C TYR A 345 -4.12 6.55 19.29
N LEU A 346 -3.73 7.53 20.12
CA LEU A 346 -4.44 7.80 21.37
C LEU A 346 -5.87 8.30 21.10
N PRO A 347 -6.87 7.76 21.78
CA PRO A 347 -8.22 8.30 21.71
C PRO A 347 -8.26 9.75 22.21
N SER A 348 -8.81 10.64 21.39
CA SER A 348 -9.09 12.03 21.75
C SER A 348 -10.44 12.21 22.47
N GLY A 349 -11.24 11.14 22.57
CA GLY A 349 -12.55 11.15 23.23
C GLY A 349 -13.17 9.76 23.33
N LYS A 350 -14.42 9.71 23.80
CA LYS A 350 -15.20 8.47 23.82
C LYS A 350 -15.41 7.98 22.39
N SER A 351 -15.10 6.72 22.13
CA SER A 351 -15.37 6.04 20.87
C SER A 351 -16.28 4.83 21.14
N LYS A 352 -16.96 4.36 20.11
CA LYS A 352 -17.76 3.13 20.19
C LYS A 352 -16.82 1.94 20.31
N ASP A 353 -17.24 0.94 21.07
CA ASP A 353 -16.52 -0.32 21.14
C ASP A 353 -16.62 -1.08 19.81
N GLU A 354 -15.65 -1.96 19.54
CA GLU A 354 -15.59 -2.75 18.31
C GLU A 354 -16.90 -3.48 17.99
N HIS A 355 -17.51 -4.11 19.01
CA HIS A 355 -18.77 -4.84 18.83
C HIS A 355 -19.95 -3.94 18.43
N GLN A 356 -19.97 -2.68 18.87
CA GLN A 356 -20.99 -1.71 18.48
C GLN A 356 -20.78 -1.28 17.03
N LEU A 357 -19.53 -1.04 16.63
CA LEU A 357 -19.18 -0.71 15.24
C LEU A 357 -19.53 -1.85 14.28
N ILE A 358 -19.15 -3.08 14.61
CA ILE A 358 -19.46 -4.27 13.80
C ILE A 358 -20.98 -4.47 13.69
N ALA A 359 -21.73 -4.33 14.79
CA ALA A 359 -23.18 -4.47 14.76
C ALA A 359 -23.86 -3.42 13.85
N GLU A 360 -23.40 -2.17 13.91
CA GLU A 360 -23.87 -1.10 13.02
C GLU A 360 -23.56 -1.38 11.55
N GLU A 361 -22.35 -1.86 11.25
CA GLU A 361 -21.94 -2.18 9.89
C GLU A 361 -22.64 -3.42 9.33
N LEU A 362 -23.04 -4.35 10.20
CA LEU A 362 -23.91 -5.48 9.87
C LEU A 362 -25.40 -5.08 9.78
N GLY A 363 -25.74 -3.82 10.05
CA GLY A 363 -27.10 -3.29 9.96
C GLY A 363 -28.04 -3.79 11.05
N ILE A 364 -27.48 -4.37 12.11
CA ILE A 364 -28.18 -4.92 13.27
C ILE A 364 -27.61 -4.32 14.56
N PRO A 365 -27.62 -2.97 14.72
CA PRO A 365 -27.02 -2.29 15.88
C PRO A 365 -27.56 -2.79 17.22
N GLU A 366 -28.83 -3.23 17.26
CA GLU A 366 -29.47 -3.81 18.43
C GLU A 366 -28.86 -5.15 18.87
N ALA A 367 -28.12 -5.82 17.99
CA ALA A 367 -27.46 -7.11 18.26
C ALA A 367 -26.07 -6.98 18.90
N HIS A 368 -25.63 -5.78 19.30
CA HIS A 368 -24.24 -5.56 19.70
C HIS A 368 -23.76 -6.46 20.86
N GLU A 369 -24.60 -6.85 21.82
CA GLU A 369 -24.23 -7.80 22.88
C GLU A 369 -24.03 -9.24 22.35
N GLN A 370 -24.83 -9.65 21.36
CA GLN A 370 -24.62 -10.93 20.65
C GLN A 370 -23.29 -10.89 19.87
N VAL A 371 -23.03 -9.78 19.16
CA VAL A 371 -21.78 -9.54 18.44
C VAL A 371 -20.58 -9.59 19.40
N LYS A 372 -20.67 -8.92 20.55
CA LYS A 372 -19.64 -8.95 21.60
C LYS A 372 -19.35 -10.37 22.08
N THR A 373 -20.39 -11.15 22.35
CA THR A 373 -20.26 -12.56 22.78
C THR A 373 -19.56 -13.40 21.72
N LEU A 374 -19.94 -13.25 20.44
CA LEU A 374 -19.33 -13.95 19.32
C LEU A 374 -17.85 -13.58 19.14
N LEU A 375 -17.50 -12.30 19.27
CA LEU A 375 -16.11 -11.82 19.20
C LEU A 375 -15.25 -12.36 20.35
N GLN A 376 -15.78 -12.39 21.57
CA GLN A 376 -15.04 -12.83 22.76
C GLN A 376 -14.83 -14.34 22.80
N THR A 377 -15.84 -15.11 22.39
CA THR A 377 -15.80 -16.58 22.44
C THR A 377 -15.20 -17.21 21.18
N ASN A 378 -15.00 -16.40 20.13
CA ASN A 378 -14.63 -16.85 18.79
C ASN A 378 -15.59 -17.93 18.23
N ALA A 379 -16.85 -17.91 18.69
CA ALA A 379 -17.86 -18.87 18.28
C ALA A 379 -18.32 -18.62 16.83
N GLY A 380 -18.81 -19.68 16.20
CA GLY A 380 -19.37 -19.62 14.86
C GLY A 380 -20.64 -18.75 14.79
N VAL A 381 -20.81 -17.98 13.71
CA VAL A 381 -22.04 -17.20 13.50
C VAL A 381 -23.22 -18.14 13.25
N PRO A 382 -24.32 -18.03 14.01
CA PRO A 382 -25.45 -18.92 13.84
C PRO A 382 -26.28 -18.54 12.61
N ASN A 383 -27.08 -19.48 12.11
CA ASN A 383 -27.85 -19.30 10.87
C ASN A 383 -28.81 -18.10 10.95
N ASP A 384 -29.53 -17.96 12.06
CA ASP A 384 -30.47 -16.86 12.30
C ASP A 384 -29.77 -15.50 12.30
N PHE A 385 -28.53 -15.43 12.81
CA PHE A 385 -27.72 -14.22 12.75
C PHE A 385 -27.39 -13.84 11.30
N VAL A 386 -26.97 -14.80 10.48
CA VAL A 386 -26.67 -14.55 9.06
C VAL A 386 -27.93 -14.15 8.28
N VAL A 387 -29.09 -14.77 8.56
CA VAL A 387 -30.39 -14.38 7.97
C VAL A 387 -30.76 -12.94 8.33
N ARG A 388 -30.57 -12.54 9.60
CA ARG A 388 -30.82 -11.16 10.05
C ARG A 388 -29.92 -10.17 9.33
N VAL A 389 -28.64 -10.48 9.16
CA VAL A 389 -27.69 -9.63 8.40
C VAL A 389 -28.11 -9.54 6.93
N ALA A 390 -28.45 -10.67 6.29
CA ALA A 390 -28.91 -10.68 4.90
C ALA A 390 -30.14 -9.79 4.70
N THR A 391 -31.11 -9.91 5.61
CA THR A 391 -32.33 -9.10 5.62
C THR A 391 -32.02 -7.62 5.85
N ALA A 392 -31.22 -7.28 6.87
CA ALA A 392 -30.85 -5.90 7.20
C ALA A 392 -30.07 -5.21 6.06
N MET A 393 -29.26 -5.99 5.33
CA MET A 393 -28.48 -5.52 4.19
C MET A 393 -29.25 -5.54 2.87
N ALA A 394 -30.46 -6.12 2.84
CA ALA A 394 -31.25 -6.36 1.63
C ALA A 394 -30.47 -7.15 0.56
N VAL A 395 -29.77 -8.21 0.97
CA VAL A 395 -29.02 -9.12 0.08
C VAL A 395 -29.54 -10.56 0.21
N PRO A 396 -29.38 -11.41 -0.82
CA PRO A 396 -29.76 -12.83 -0.74
C PRO A 396 -28.99 -13.57 0.35
N PHE A 397 -29.63 -14.58 0.96
CA PHE A 397 -29.00 -15.38 2.01
C PHE A 397 -28.00 -16.39 1.45
N GLU A 398 -28.27 -16.95 0.27
CA GLU A 398 -27.53 -18.05 -0.32
C GLU A 398 -26.01 -17.77 -0.46
N PRO A 399 -25.57 -16.57 -0.88
CA PRO A 399 -24.15 -16.22 -0.91
C PRO A 399 -23.51 -16.10 0.48
N LEU A 400 -24.30 -15.85 1.53
CA LEU A 400 -23.82 -15.73 2.91
C LEU A 400 -23.89 -17.05 3.68
N ALA A 401 -24.66 -18.03 3.20
CA ALA A 401 -24.81 -19.34 3.82
C ALA A 401 -23.47 -20.06 4.13
N PRO A 402 -22.42 -19.98 3.30
CA PRO A 402 -21.13 -20.61 3.60
C PRO A 402 -20.43 -20.07 4.86
N PHE A 403 -20.81 -18.89 5.36
CA PHE A 403 -20.25 -18.31 6.57
C PHE A 403 -20.91 -18.81 7.84
N VAL A 404 -22.06 -19.48 7.76
CA VAL A 404 -22.72 -20.07 8.94
C VAL A 404 -21.75 -21.05 9.63
N GLY A 405 -21.55 -20.86 10.93
CA GLY A 405 -20.62 -21.64 11.73
C GLY A 405 -19.16 -21.13 11.70
N GLN A 406 -18.82 -20.16 10.84
CA GLN A 406 -17.48 -19.54 10.86
C GLN A 406 -17.39 -18.45 11.94
N PRO A 407 -16.20 -18.16 12.47
CA PRO A 407 -16.01 -17.06 13.41
C PRO A 407 -16.54 -15.73 12.86
N LEU A 408 -17.14 -14.91 13.73
CA LEU A 408 -17.69 -13.61 13.35
C LEU A 408 -16.67 -12.69 12.65
N ARG A 409 -15.40 -12.71 13.08
CA ARG A 409 -14.33 -11.94 12.42
C ARG A 409 -14.11 -12.40 10.98
N SER A 410 -14.11 -13.70 10.72
CA SER A 410 -14.01 -14.27 9.37
C SER A 410 -15.19 -13.84 8.51
N PHE A 411 -16.41 -13.98 9.05
CA PHE A 411 -17.63 -13.55 8.37
C PHE A 411 -17.59 -12.06 8.03
N TYR A 412 -17.32 -11.21 9.01
CA TYR A 412 -17.25 -9.76 8.82
C TYR A 412 -16.14 -9.37 7.82
N GLN A 413 -14.95 -9.95 7.96
CA GLN A 413 -13.80 -9.68 7.09
C GLN A 413 -14.06 -10.09 5.64
N GLN A 414 -14.70 -11.24 5.38
CA GLN A 414 -14.92 -11.73 4.03
C GLN A 414 -16.21 -11.17 3.40
N ALA A 415 -17.31 -11.07 4.17
CA ALA A 415 -18.59 -10.62 3.65
C ALA A 415 -18.69 -9.09 3.52
N ILE A 416 -18.31 -8.36 4.58
CA ILE A 416 -18.37 -6.89 4.61
C ILE A 416 -17.07 -6.32 4.09
N CYS A 417 -15.97 -6.57 4.81
CA CYS A 417 -14.68 -6.02 4.43
C CYS A 417 -14.14 -6.66 3.16
N GLY A 418 -14.63 -7.80 2.67
CA GLY A 418 -14.18 -8.44 1.43
C GLY A 418 -14.95 -7.96 0.19
N GLY A 419 -16.02 -7.19 0.38
CA GLY A 419 -16.82 -6.58 -0.68
C GLY A 419 -17.95 -7.45 -1.23
N LEU A 420 -18.28 -8.59 -0.62
CA LEU A 420 -19.40 -9.44 -1.06
C LEU A 420 -20.75 -8.72 -0.89
N VAL A 421 -21.01 -8.11 0.27
CA VAL A 421 -22.26 -7.34 0.48
C VAL A 421 -22.32 -6.12 -0.44
N PHE A 422 -21.18 -5.48 -0.72
CA PHE A 422 -21.08 -4.40 -1.69
C PHE A 422 -21.48 -4.86 -3.10
N GLN A 423 -21.06 -6.06 -3.52
CA GLN A 423 -21.46 -6.64 -4.80
C GLN A 423 -22.96 -6.94 -4.86
N LEU A 424 -23.48 -7.65 -3.85
CA LEU A 424 -24.87 -8.10 -3.82
C LEU A 424 -25.87 -6.95 -3.74
N SER A 425 -25.44 -5.80 -3.21
CA SER A 425 -26.24 -4.57 -3.14
C SER A 425 -25.97 -3.62 -4.31
N GLU A 426 -25.27 -4.06 -5.36
CA GLU A 426 -24.90 -3.27 -6.54
C GLU A 426 -24.16 -1.95 -6.21
N GLY A 427 -23.41 -1.94 -5.10
CA GLY A 427 -22.66 -0.79 -4.61
C GLY A 427 -23.48 0.21 -3.78
N SER A 428 -24.76 -0.04 -3.52
CA SER A 428 -25.60 0.84 -2.70
C SER A 428 -25.19 0.86 -1.21
N ARG A 429 -24.59 -0.23 -0.71
CA ARG A 429 -24.03 -0.29 0.65
C ARG A 429 -22.52 -0.07 0.63
N ARG A 430 -22.08 1.17 0.87
CA ARG A 430 -20.66 1.52 0.98
C ARG A 430 -20.02 0.84 2.20
N VAL A 431 -18.83 0.29 2.02
CA VAL A 431 -18.01 -0.29 3.09
C VAL A 431 -17.33 0.85 3.86
N ARG A 432 -17.52 0.91 5.19
CA ARG A 432 -16.90 1.92 6.07
C ARG A 432 -15.40 1.69 6.29
N THR A 433 -14.93 0.45 6.19
CA THR A 433 -13.51 0.09 6.31
C THR A 433 -12.71 0.61 5.12
N VAL A 434 -11.64 1.39 5.33
CA VAL A 434 -10.81 1.96 4.26
C VAL A 434 -10.18 0.87 3.38
N VAL A 435 -10.49 0.89 2.09
CA VAL A 435 -9.90 0.06 1.03
C VAL A 435 -9.13 0.98 0.09
N PRO A 436 -7.81 1.06 0.21
CA PRO A 436 -7.01 2.01 -0.56
C PRO A 436 -6.89 1.58 -2.02
N MET A 437 -6.66 2.55 -2.90
CA MET A 437 -6.20 2.26 -4.26
C MET A 437 -4.77 1.70 -4.23
N ALA A 438 -4.42 0.87 -5.21
CA ALA A 438 -3.11 0.21 -5.27
C ALA A 438 -1.95 1.23 -5.17
N PHE A 439 -2.00 2.32 -5.94
CA PHE A 439 -0.95 3.34 -5.98
C PHE A 439 -0.75 4.07 -4.63
N GLN A 440 -1.79 4.18 -3.79
CA GLN A 440 -1.67 4.72 -2.43
C GLN A 440 -0.90 3.74 -1.55
N SER A 441 -1.35 2.49 -1.50
CA SER A 441 -0.70 1.48 -0.65
C SER A 441 0.74 1.20 -1.02
N VAL A 442 1.04 1.19 -2.32
CA VAL A 442 2.39 0.94 -2.80
C VAL A 442 3.31 2.11 -2.48
N LEU A 443 2.88 3.36 -2.66
CA LEU A 443 3.70 4.51 -2.29
C LEU A 443 4.02 4.50 -0.78
N ALA A 444 3.03 4.23 0.08
CA ALA A 444 3.27 4.11 1.51
C ALA A 444 4.30 3.01 1.84
N GLY A 445 4.23 1.88 1.13
CA GLY A 445 5.21 0.80 1.25
C GLY A 445 6.61 1.18 0.80
N ILE A 446 6.73 1.88 -0.33
CA ILE A 446 8.01 2.39 -0.84
C ILE A 446 8.63 3.39 0.17
N MET A 447 7.80 4.27 0.75
CA MET A 447 8.25 5.20 1.79
C MET A 447 8.74 4.47 3.05
N LEU A 448 8.07 3.39 3.46
CA LEU A 448 8.52 2.56 4.58
C LEU A 448 9.87 1.90 4.29
N ALA A 449 10.05 1.30 3.12
CA ALA A 449 11.32 0.69 2.72
C ALA A 449 12.45 1.74 2.63
N ALA A 450 12.15 2.92 2.06
CA ALA A 450 13.08 4.03 2.00
C ALA A 450 13.57 4.43 3.39
N ASP A 451 12.69 4.56 4.38
CA ASP A 451 13.08 4.93 5.74
C ASP A 451 13.87 3.86 6.47
N LEU A 452 13.54 2.58 6.29
CA LEU A 452 14.34 1.47 6.84
C LEU A 452 15.77 1.50 6.29
N VAL A 453 15.91 1.69 4.97
CA VAL A 453 17.21 1.79 4.31
C VAL A 453 17.97 3.02 4.78
N LYS A 454 17.33 4.19 4.86
CA LYS A 454 17.97 5.42 5.34
C LYS A 454 18.45 5.31 6.78
N HIS A 455 17.61 4.75 7.66
CA HIS A 455 17.98 4.55 9.06
C HIS A 455 19.20 3.62 9.18
N SER A 456 19.17 2.49 8.48
CA SER A 456 20.25 1.49 8.52
C SER A 456 21.55 1.99 7.88
N ALA A 457 21.44 2.84 6.86
CA ALA A 457 22.59 3.47 6.20
C ALA A 457 23.14 4.70 6.96
N GLY A 458 22.55 5.06 8.12
CA GLY A 458 23.01 6.18 8.94
C GLY A 458 22.75 7.55 8.32
N PHE A 459 21.73 7.67 7.44
CA PHE A 459 21.37 8.96 6.87
C PHE A 459 20.82 9.88 7.97
N PRO A 460 20.94 11.21 7.80
CA PRO A 460 20.35 12.15 8.75
C PRO A 460 18.88 11.86 8.99
N MET A 461 18.50 11.78 10.26
CA MET A 461 17.10 11.58 10.66
C MET A 461 16.24 12.69 10.06
N SER A 462 15.05 12.31 9.58
CA SER A 462 14.08 13.29 9.08
C SER A 462 13.79 14.32 10.19
N PRO A 463 13.72 15.63 9.88
CA PRO A 463 13.45 16.66 10.87
C PRO A 463 12.03 16.59 11.44
N THR A 464 11.16 15.74 10.87
CA THR A 464 9.78 15.54 11.29
C THR A 464 9.53 14.09 11.69
N THR A 465 8.68 13.90 12.69
CA THR A 465 8.19 12.57 13.09
C THR A 465 7.29 11.93 12.04
N SER A 466 6.70 12.70 11.11
CA SER A 466 5.82 12.14 10.08
C SER A 466 5.82 12.90 8.75
N THR A 467 5.62 12.16 7.67
CA THR A 467 5.44 12.67 6.29
C THR A 467 4.13 12.13 5.72
N ARG A 468 3.37 13.01 5.06
CA ARG A 468 2.04 12.70 4.50
C ARG A 468 1.95 13.08 3.02
N VAL A 469 1.27 12.24 2.24
CA VAL A 469 1.00 12.45 0.82
C VAL A 469 -0.47 12.15 0.53
N ASN A 470 -1.09 12.96 -0.33
CA ASN A 470 -2.40 12.66 -0.89
C ASN A 470 -2.25 12.53 -2.41
N LEU A 471 -2.62 11.37 -2.95
CA LEU A 471 -2.49 11.06 -4.39
C LEU A 471 -3.78 11.32 -5.19
N LEU A 472 -4.87 11.70 -4.53
CA LEU A 472 -6.15 12.02 -5.16
C LEU A 472 -6.26 13.50 -5.56
N ARG A 473 -5.21 14.29 -5.29
CA ARG A 473 -5.05 15.71 -5.66
C ARG A 473 -3.58 16.00 -5.99
N PRO A 474 -3.23 17.18 -6.54
CA PRO A 474 -1.83 17.50 -6.80
C PRO A 474 -0.93 17.37 -5.56
N LEU A 475 0.31 16.97 -5.79
CA LEU A 475 1.30 16.79 -4.74
C LEU A 475 1.54 18.12 -4.01
N GLY A 476 1.20 18.13 -2.72
CA GLY A 476 1.33 19.29 -1.85
C GLY A 476 2.76 19.87 -1.82
N SER A 477 2.87 21.16 -1.57
CA SER A 477 4.16 21.87 -1.44
C SER A 477 4.93 21.48 -0.17
N HIS A 478 4.22 21.09 0.88
CA HIS A 478 4.80 20.66 2.15
C HIS A 478 4.23 19.29 2.53
N LEU A 479 5.13 18.32 2.69
CA LEU A 479 4.77 16.93 3.02
C LEU A 479 5.08 16.58 4.48
N HIS A 480 5.88 17.39 5.17
CA HIS A 480 6.19 17.21 6.58
C HIS A 480 4.96 17.52 7.45
N ASP A 481 4.59 16.58 8.31
CA ASP A 481 3.44 16.67 9.21
C ASP A 481 3.88 16.30 10.64
N PRO A 482 4.59 17.19 11.35
CA PRO A 482 5.16 16.87 12.66
C PRO A 482 4.04 16.50 13.65
N LYS A 483 4.26 15.38 14.34
CA LYS A 483 3.41 14.90 15.45
C LYS A 483 4.12 15.15 16.77
N ALA A 484 3.44 15.89 17.64
CA ALA A 484 3.89 16.18 18.98
C ALA A 484 3.71 14.95 19.89
N LYS A 485 4.60 14.81 20.87
CA LYS A 485 4.44 13.87 21.97
C LYS A 485 3.16 14.23 22.73
N ASP A 486 2.39 13.21 23.13
CA ASP A 486 1.20 13.42 23.95
C ASP A 486 1.58 14.05 25.30
N SER A 487 0.92 15.16 25.64
CA SER A 487 1.14 15.92 26.87
C SER A 487 0.21 15.53 28.02
N SER A 488 -0.78 14.64 27.76
CA SER A 488 -1.77 14.25 28.77
C SER A 488 -1.22 13.26 29.82
N GLY A 489 -0.03 12.69 29.57
CA GLY A 489 0.57 11.66 30.42
C GLY A 489 -0.05 10.27 30.24
N ARG A 490 -1.03 10.10 29.35
CA ARG A 490 -1.72 8.83 29.10
C ARG A 490 -0.93 7.87 28.22
N CYS A 491 0.04 8.38 27.46
CA CYS A 491 0.83 7.56 26.56
C CYS A 491 1.91 6.78 27.30
N ILE A 492 2.20 5.56 26.84
CA ILE A 492 3.26 4.72 27.44
C ILE A 492 4.66 5.37 27.38
N CYS A 493 4.90 6.32 26.46
CA CYS A 493 6.17 7.07 26.41
C CYS A 493 6.28 8.18 27.45
N SER A 494 5.26 8.36 28.29
CA SER A 494 5.22 9.27 29.43
C SER A 494 5.01 8.50 30.74
N ASP A 495 5.00 7.17 30.68
CA ASP A 495 4.81 6.27 31.83
C ASP A 495 6.17 5.75 32.33
N ASP A 496 6.43 5.93 33.61
CA ASP A 496 7.74 5.61 34.22
C ASP A 496 8.06 4.12 34.18
N ASP A 497 7.07 3.23 34.27
CA ASP A 497 7.28 1.78 34.23
C ASP A 497 7.71 1.33 32.83
N PHE A 498 7.08 1.87 31.78
CA PHE A 498 7.47 1.59 30.40
C PHE A 498 8.86 2.16 30.06
N ILE A 499 9.17 3.38 30.54
CA ILE A 499 10.50 3.98 30.37
C ILE A 499 11.56 3.15 31.09
N ALA A 500 11.31 2.74 32.34
CA ALA A 500 12.21 1.88 33.10
C ALA A 500 12.39 0.51 32.46
N ALA A 501 11.32 -0.09 31.92
CA ALA A 501 11.39 -1.34 31.16
C ALA A 501 12.25 -1.19 29.90
N TYR A 502 12.07 -0.11 29.14
CA TYR A 502 12.89 0.19 27.96
C TYR A 502 14.37 0.35 28.30
N ARG A 503 14.70 1.12 29.35
CA ARG A 503 16.10 1.33 29.79
C ARG A 503 16.74 0.05 30.31
N ARG A 504 16.00 -0.82 31.02
CA ARG A 504 16.52 -2.15 31.41
C ARG A 504 16.81 -3.03 30.20
N LYS A 505 15.97 -2.96 29.17
CA LYS A 505 16.08 -3.76 27.95
C LYS A 505 17.29 -3.40 27.09
N TYR A 506 17.66 -2.13 27.07
CA TYR A 506 18.65 -1.60 26.11
C TYR A 506 19.87 -0.92 26.73
N GLY A 507 19.89 -0.79 28.06
CA GLY A 507 20.83 0.05 28.80
C GLY A 507 20.30 1.48 28.98
N ALA A 508 20.76 2.17 30.03
CA ALA A 508 20.61 3.63 30.11
C ALA A 508 21.47 4.27 29.01
N ARG A 509 20.96 5.35 28.39
CA ARG A 509 21.74 6.12 27.41
C ARG A 509 22.97 6.76 28.04
#